data_AF-A0A662SBZ0-F1
#
_entry.id   AF-A0A662SBZ0-F1
#
_cell.length_a   1.000
_cell.length_b   1.000
_cell.length_c   1.000
_cell.angle_alpha   90.00
_cell.angle_beta   90.00
_cell.angle_gamma   90.00
#
_symmetry.space_group_name_H-M   'P 1'
#
loop_
_entity.id
_entity.type
_entity.pdbx_description
1 polymer ?
#
loop_
_entity_poly.entity_id
_entity_poly.type
_entity_poly.pdbx_seq_one_letter_code
_entity_poly.pdbx_strand_id
1 'polypeptide(L)'
;MTRDEILRLEPGPELDRLMAEEVMGWEEGEDFDCSKEGPLIYYPSRNRVLGRKWSPSTDIAAAWEVIRKMLDSGWGCEIYSPNNPYALENADKWFVVFAKSGPIVMQLNFSAKAPSAPLAICRAALLAVKEASDEQ
;
A
#
# COMPACT_ATOMS: atom_id res chain seq x y z
N MET A 1 5.01 -9.73 10.83
CA MET A 1 5.30 -8.28 10.87
C MET A 1 4.13 -7.62 11.58
N THR A 2 4.41 -6.78 12.57
CA THR A 2 3.39 -6.14 13.42
C THR A 2 2.91 -4.81 12.84
N ARG A 3 1.79 -4.31 13.35
CA ARG A 3 1.23 -2.99 13.00
C ARG A 3 2.25 -1.86 13.16
N ASP A 4 2.94 -1.83 14.29
CA ASP A 4 3.91 -0.77 14.61
C ASP A 4 5.15 -0.85 13.71
N GLU A 5 5.57 -2.04 13.31
CA GLU A 5 6.64 -2.23 12.33
C GLU A 5 6.24 -1.65 10.98
N ILE A 6 5.05 -1.98 10.47
CA ILE A 6 4.53 -1.45 9.19
C ILE A 6 4.47 0.09 9.22
N LEU A 7 3.97 0.66 10.32
CA LEU A 7 3.84 2.11 10.46
C LEU A 7 5.19 2.85 10.53
N ARG A 8 6.28 2.14 10.81
CA ARG A 8 7.65 2.68 10.85
C ARG A 8 8.44 2.42 9.57
N LEU A 9 7.91 1.64 8.61
CA LEU A 9 8.61 1.36 7.35
C LEU A 9 8.83 2.64 6.54
N GLU A 10 10.08 2.97 6.28
CA GLU A 10 10.45 4.09 5.43
C GLU A 10 10.13 3.78 3.95
N PRO A 11 9.86 4.82 3.13
CA PRO A 11 9.66 4.62 1.70
C PRO A 11 10.96 4.09 1.06
N GLY A 12 10.85 3.07 0.23
CA GLY A 12 12.01 2.46 -0.41
C GLY A 12 11.78 1.00 -0.82
N PRO A 13 12.85 0.33 -1.28
CA PRO A 13 12.77 -1.01 -1.89
C PRO A 13 12.13 -2.06 -0.98
N GLU A 14 12.36 -1.99 0.33
CA GLU A 14 11.78 -2.95 1.29
C GLU A 14 10.26 -2.85 1.35
N LEU A 15 9.72 -1.64 1.53
CA LEU A 15 8.29 -1.41 1.53
C LEU A 15 7.70 -1.72 0.15
N ASP A 16 8.34 -1.29 -0.93
CA ASP A 16 7.87 -1.57 -2.29
C ASP A 16 7.81 -3.07 -2.59
N ARG A 17 8.77 -3.86 -2.09
CA ARG A 17 8.74 -5.32 -2.21
C ARG A 17 7.55 -5.92 -1.46
N LEU A 18 7.33 -5.51 -0.21
CA LEU A 18 6.19 -5.97 0.57
C LEU A 18 4.86 -5.62 -0.12
N MET A 19 4.78 -4.47 -0.78
CA MET A 19 3.60 -4.10 -1.58
C MET A 19 3.38 -5.05 -2.76
N ALA A 20 4.44 -5.39 -3.49
CA ALA A 20 4.36 -6.36 -4.59
C ALA A 20 3.91 -7.74 -4.11
N GLU A 21 4.57 -8.27 -3.08
CA GLU A 21 4.33 -9.62 -2.57
C GLU A 21 2.94 -9.74 -1.92
N GLU A 22 2.66 -8.87 -0.94
CA GLU A 22 1.53 -9.05 -0.04
C GLU A 22 0.25 -8.45 -0.60
N VAL A 23 0.33 -7.26 -1.20
CA VAL A 23 -0.86 -6.52 -1.64
C VAL A 23 -1.19 -6.81 -3.09
N MET A 24 -0.18 -6.85 -3.96
CA MET A 24 -0.40 -7.16 -5.37
C MET A 24 -0.53 -8.67 -5.62
N GLY A 25 0.08 -9.50 -4.77
CA GLY A 25 0.14 -10.95 -4.93
C GLY A 25 1.12 -11.36 -6.04
N TRP A 26 2.17 -10.57 -6.25
CA TRP A 26 3.19 -10.81 -7.26
C TRP A 26 4.29 -11.73 -6.73
N GLU A 27 4.85 -12.55 -7.60
CA GLU A 27 5.94 -13.48 -7.26
C GLU A 27 7.30 -12.95 -7.74
N GLU A 28 8.28 -12.88 -6.84
CA GLU A 28 9.66 -12.51 -7.19
C GLU A 28 10.27 -13.53 -8.16
N GLY A 29 10.88 -13.06 -9.24
CA GLY A 29 11.40 -13.90 -10.31
C GLY A 29 10.33 -14.35 -11.32
N GLU A 30 9.06 -13.95 -11.18
CA GLU A 30 8.05 -14.17 -12.21
C GLU A 30 7.45 -12.83 -12.65
N ASP A 31 6.89 -12.09 -11.70
CA ASP A 31 6.19 -10.83 -11.93
C ASP A 31 7.09 -9.61 -11.69
N PHE A 32 8.10 -9.73 -10.83
CA PHE A 32 9.06 -8.67 -10.57
C PHE A 32 10.45 -9.19 -10.20
N ASP A 33 11.46 -8.35 -10.38
CA ASP A 33 12.81 -8.58 -9.86
C ASP A 33 13.19 -7.43 -8.90
N CYS A 34 13.70 -7.77 -7.71
CA CYS A 34 14.29 -6.83 -6.78
C CYS A 34 15.81 -6.87 -6.88
N SER A 35 16.42 -5.76 -7.30
CA SER A 35 17.86 -5.59 -7.11
C SER A 35 18.12 -5.15 -5.67
N LYS A 36 19.12 -5.75 -5.01
CA LYS A 36 19.46 -5.46 -3.61
C LYS A 36 19.73 -3.98 -3.30
N GLU A 37 20.04 -3.19 -4.33
CA GLU A 37 20.42 -1.77 -4.21
C GLU A 37 19.60 -0.85 -5.13
N GLY A 38 18.67 -1.39 -5.91
CA GLY A 38 17.96 -0.66 -6.94
C GLY A 38 16.45 -0.84 -6.86
N PRO A 39 15.70 -0.14 -7.71
CA PRO A 39 14.26 -0.14 -7.62
C PRO A 39 13.68 -1.46 -8.11
N LEU A 40 12.48 -1.79 -7.62
CA LEU A 40 11.72 -2.95 -8.06
C LEU A 40 11.35 -2.79 -9.55
N ILE A 41 11.64 -3.82 -10.34
CA ILE A 41 11.29 -3.86 -11.76
C ILE A 41 10.12 -4.82 -11.94
N TYR A 42 8.96 -4.27 -12.31
CA TYR A 42 7.74 -5.03 -12.56
C TYR A 42 7.61 -5.38 -14.04
N TYR A 43 7.16 -6.61 -14.31
CA TYR A 43 6.93 -7.16 -15.64
C TYR A 43 5.42 -7.36 -15.88
N PRO A 44 4.73 -6.42 -16.57
CA PRO A 44 3.27 -6.48 -16.79
C PRO A 44 2.79 -7.67 -17.63
N SER A 45 3.73 -8.38 -18.24
CA SER A 45 3.51 -9.68 -18.86
C SER A 45 4.73 -10.52 -18.51
N ARG A 46 4.60 -11.84 -18.42
CA ARG A 46 5.74 -12.78 -18.24
C ARG A 46 6.86 -12.62 -19.30
N ASN A 47 6.66 -11.74 -20.28
CA ASN A 47 7.71 -11.21 -21.13
C ASN A 47 8.56 -10.17 -20.37
N ARG A 48 9.69 -10.63 -19.83
CA ARG A 48 10.67 -9.83 -19.06
C ARG A 48 11.34 -8.69 -19.83
N VAL A 49 11.06 -8.53 -21.12
CA VAL A 49 11.67 -7.48 -21.97
C VAL A 49 11.11 -6.08 -21.68
N LEU A 50 9.90 -5.99 -21.12
CA LEU A 50 9.20 -4.71 -20.88
C LEU A 50 9.13 -4.32 -19.40
N GLY A 51 10.17 -4.65 -18.63
CA GLY A 51 10.27 -4.27 -17.23
C GLY A 51 10.16 -2.76 -17.05
N ARG A 52 9.32 -2.31 -16.12
CA ARG A 52 9.25 -0.91 -15.70
C ARG A 52 9.57 -0.77 -14.23
N LYS A 53 10.17 0.37 -13.88
CA LYS A 53 10.35 0.74 -12.48
C LYS A 53 8.98 0.84 -11.80
N TRP A 54 8.84 0.22 -10.64
CA TRP A 54 7.66 0.32 -9.80
C TRP A 54 8.07 0.63 -8.37
N SER A 55 7.61 1.78 -7.85
CA SER A 55 8.03 2.27 -6.53
C SER A 55 6.87 2.95 -5.80
N PRO A 56 5.82 2.19 -5.43
CA PRO A 56 4.56 2.74 -4.91
C PRO A 56 4.71 3.53 -3.61
N SER A 57 5.76 3.31 -2.82
CA SER A 57 6.00 4.12 -1.60
C SER A 57 6.50 5.54 -1.89
N THR A 58 6.95 5.82 -3.12
CA THR A 58 7.51 7.13 -3.52
C THR A 58 6.86 7.73 -4.77
N ASP A 59 6.26 6.91 -5.63
CA ASP A 59 5.58 7.33 -6.85
C ASP A 59 4.05 7.19 -6.68
N ILE A 60 3.33 8.31 -6.80
CA ILE A 60 1.88 8.36 -6.67
C ILE A 60 1.18 7.57 -7.78
N ALA A 61 1.73 7.49 -8.99
CA ALA A 61 1.13 6.72 -10.07
C ALA A 61 1.15 5.21 -9.75
N ALA A 62 2.28 4.72 -9.23
CA ALA A 62 2.41 3.35 -8.73
C ALA A 62 1.56 3.10 -7.48
N ALA A 63 1.48 4.05 -6.54
CA ALA A 63 0.60 3.94 -5.37
C ALA A 63 -0.88 3.83 -5.77
N TRP A 64 -1.29 4.46 -6.88
CA TRP A 64 -2.65 4.34 -7.38
C TRP A 64 -2.97 2.94 -7.95
N GLU A 65 -1.97 2.18 -8.38
CA GLU A 65 -2.14 0.77 -8.75
C GLU A 65 -2.49 -0.09 -7.52
N VAL A 66 -1.87 0.20 -6.38
CA VAL A 66 -2.20 -0.42 -5.08
C VAL A 66 -3.65 -0.13 -4.70
N ILE A 67 -4.09 1.13 -4.80
CA ILE A 67 -5.48 1.49 -4.52
C ILE A 67 -6.42 0.69 -5.40
N ARG A 68 -6.18 0.63 -6.72
CA ARG A 68 -7.02 -0.12 -7.65
C ARG A 68 -7.11 -1.60 -7.26
N LYS A 69 -5.98 -2.23 -6.94
CA LYS A 69 -5.94 -3.62 -6.48
C LYS A 69 -6.78 -3.83 -5.21
N MET A 70 -6.70 -2.92 -4.24
CA MET A 70 -7.51 -2.97 -3.02
C MET A 70 -9.00 -2.81 -3.34
N LEU A 71 -9.37 -1.85 -4.17
CA LEU A 71 -10.77 -1.65 -4.60
C LEU A 71 -11.34 -2.88 -5.30
N ASP A 72 -10.59 -3.47 -6.23
CA ASP A 72 -10.97 -4.69 -6.96
C ASP A 72 -11.14 -5.90 -6.00
N SER A 73 -10.49 -5.86 -4.83
CA SER A 73 -10.58 -6.86 -3.77
C SER A 73 -11.71 -6.58 -2.75
N GLY A 74 -12.56 -5.58 -3.03
CA GLY A 74 -13.74 -5.23 -2.24
C GLY A 74 -13.48 -4.25 -1.09
N TRP A 75 -12.32 -3.60 -1.06
CA TRP A 75 -12.05 -2.53 -0.10
C TRP A 75 -12.59 -1.19 -0.59
N GLY A 76 -13.00 -0.33 0.34
CA GLY A 76 -13.14 1.11 0.14
C GLY A 76 -11.85 1.83 0.52
N CYS A 77 -11.63 3.01 -0.06
CA CYS A 77 -10.44 3.82 0.20
C CYS A 77 -10.86 5.29 0.41
N GLU A 78 -10.39 5.89 1.50
CA GLU A 78 -10.53 7.31 1.80
C GLU A 78 -9.15 7.94 1.98
N ILE A 79 -8.95 9.11 1.36
CA ILE A 79 -7.67 9.83 1.39
C ILE A 79 -7.93 11.26 1.83
N TYR A 80 -7.23 11.66 2.90
CA TYR A 80 -7.29 12.98 3.49
C TYR A 80 -5.94 13.66 3.33
N SER A 81 -5.96 14.86 2.74
CA SER A 81 -4.76 15.68 2.58
C SER A 81 -4.41 16.42 3.88
N PRO A 82 -3.13 16.80 4.09
CA PRO A 82 -2.69 17.52 5.28
C PRO A 82 -3.49 18.80 5.58
N ASN A 83 -3.98 19.48 4.55
CA ASN A 83 -4.68 20.75 4.69
C ASN A 83 -6.21 20.61 4.82
N ASN A 84 -6.72 19.41 5.05
CA ASN A 84 -8.15 19.22 5.22
C ASN A 84 -8.59 19.77 6.59
N PRO A 85 -9.39 20.85 6.65
CA PRO A 85 -9.81 21.45 7.92
C PRO A 85 -10.75 20.54 8.73
N TYR A 86 -11.23 19.45 8.13
CA TYR A 86 -12.07 18.44 8.76
C TYR A 86 -11.28 17.19 9.20
N ALA A 87 -9.98 17.11 8.91
CA ALA A 87 -9.13 16.02 9.40
C ALA A 87 -8.82 16.23 10.89
N LEU A 88 -9.53 15.48 11.74
CA LEU A 88 -9.28 15.43 13.19
C LEU A 88 -7.84 14.92 13.45
N GLU A 89 -7.06 15.73 14.18
CA GLU A 89 -5.66 15.51 14.61
C GLU A 89 -4.63 15.19 13.50
N ASN A 90 -3.54 15.97 13.46
CA ASN A 90 -2.39 15.87 12.54
C ASN A 90 -2.63 16.48 11.14
N ALA A 91 -2.91 17.79 11.10
CA ALA A 91 -3.01 18.63 9.89
C ALA A 91 -1.69 18.81 9.11
N ASP A 92 -0.68 17.99 9.38
CA ASP A 92 0.64 18.02 8.75
C ASP A 92 0.92 16.78 7.90
N LYS A 93 0.01 15.77 7.90
CA LYS A 93 0.25 14.48 7.26
C LYS A 93 -0.91 14.03 6.38
N TRP A 94 -0.58 13.24 5.38
CA TRP A 94 -1.56 12.47 4.62
C TRP A 94 -2.12 11.38 5.52
N PHE A 95 -3.43 11.20 5.49
CA PHE A 95 -4.12 10.15 6.22
C PHE A 95 -4.94 9.32 5.24
N VAL A 96 -4.70 8.02 5.22
CA VAL A 96 -5.36 7.07 4.32
C VAL A 96 -6.05 6.01 5.16
N VAL A 97 -7.29 5.70 4.79
CA VAL A 97 -8.09 4.64 5.40
C VAL A 97 -8.51 3.65 4.31
N PHE A 98 -8.28 2.37 4.56
CA PHE A 98 -8.91 1.27 3.85
C PHE A 98 -9.95 0.62 4.75
N ALA A 99 -11.15 0.45 4.23
CA ALA A 99 -12.28 -0.12 4.96
C ALA A 99 -12.91 -1.24 4.14
N LYS A 100 -13.18 -2.40 4.74
CA LYS A 100 -13.97 -3.44 4.08
C LYS A 100 -15.35 -3.49 4.72
N SER A 101 -16.40 -3.48 3.89
CA SER A 101 -17.77 -3.65 4.40
C SER A 101 -17.94 -5.08 4.92
N GLY A 102 -17.95 -5.22 6.24
CA GLY A 102 -18.34 -6.44 6.95
C GLY A 102 -19.85 -6.46 7.25
N PRO A 103 -20.37 -7.55 7.85
CA PRO A 103 -21.71 -7.53 8.43
C PRO A 103 -21.86 -6.33 9.37
N ILE A 104 -23.06 -5.74 9.38
CA ILE A 104 -23.49 -4.38 9.82
C ILE A 104 -22.85 -3.82 11.11
N VAL A 105 -22.16 -4.64 11.91
CA VAL A 105 -21.60 -4.31 13.22
C VAL A 105 -20.06 -4.23 13.26
N MET A 106 -19.33 -4.69 12.24
CA MET A 106 -17.85 -4.67 12.22
C MET A 106 -17.33 -4.09 10.90
N GLN A 107 -17.13 -2.77 10.85
CA GLN A 107 -16.29 -2.15 9.84
C GLN A 107 -14.84 -2.25 10.30
N LEU A 108 -14.04 -3.05 9.60
CA LEU A 108 -12.59 -3.08 9.80
C LEU A 108 -11.99 -1.88 9.06
N ASN A 109 -11.54 -0.90 9.83
CA ASN A 109 -10.89 0.30 9.30
C ASN A 109 -9.38 0.22 9.61
N PHE A 110 -8.57 0.13 8.56
CA PHE A 110 -7.12 0.18 8.67
C PHE A 110 -6.63 1.50 8.12
N SER A 111 -5.76 2.17 8.87
CA SER A 111 -5.37 3.53 8.53
C SER A 111 -3.91 3.80 8.83
N ALA A 112 -3.28 4.62 7.99
CA ALA A 112 -1.92 5.09 8.21
C ALA A 112 -1.80 6.60 7.95
N LYS A 113 -0.89 7.24 8.70
CA LYS A 113 -0.48 8.63 8.51
C LYS A 113 0.96 8.68 8.00
N ALA A 114 1.25 9.53 7.03
CA ALA A 114 2.61 9.72 6.54
C ALA A 114 2.85 11.13 5.95
N PRO A 115 4.11 11.58 5.84
CA PRO A 115 4.45 12.86 5.21
C PRO A 115 4.09 12.96 3.72
N SER A 116 3.93 11.83 3.03
CA SER A 116 3.55 11.77 1.61
C SER A 116 2.35 10.85 1.38
N ALA A 117 1.55 11.16 0.36
CA ALA A 117 0.41 10.33 -0.03
C ALA A 117 0.82 8.89 -0.40
N PRO A 118 1.85 8.64 -1.23
CA PRO A 118 2.23 7.28 -1.63
C PRO A 118 2.62 6.40 -0.43
N LEU A 119 3.34 6.97 0.54
CA LEU A 119 3.74 6.27 1.75
C LEU A 119 2.53 5.95 2.65
N ALA A 120 1.60 6.89 2.82
CA ALA A 120 0.38 6.66 3.60
C ALA A 120 -0.48 5.56 2.95
N ILE A 121 -0.60 5.57 1.63
CA ILE A 121 -1.32 4.54 0.85
C ILE A 121 -0.70 3.17 1.10
N CYS A 122 0.62 3.03 0.91
CA CYS A 122 1.29 1.74 1.05
C CYS A 122 1.18 1.17 2.46
N ARG A 123 1.44 1.98 3.49
CA ARG A 123 1.32 1.54 4.89
C ARG A 123 -0.11 1.11 5.23
N ALA A 124 -1.11 1.89 4.83
CA ALA A 124 -2.52 1.56 5.12
C ALA A 124 -2.97 0.28 4.40
N ALA A 125 -2.57 0.10 3.14
CA ALA A 125 -2.91 -1.09 2.36
C ALA A 125 -2.25 -2.35 2.92
N LEU A 126 -0.96 -2.28 3.28
CA LEU A 126 -0.23 -3.40 3.85
C LEU A 126 -0.79 -3.82 5.22
N LEU A 127 -1.19 -2.85 6.06
CA LEU A 127 -1.91 -3.11 7.31
C LEU A 127 -3.22 -3.85 7.06
N ALA A 128 -4.03 -3.36 6.10
CA ALA A 128 -5.30 -3.95 5.78
C ALA A 128 -5.20 -5.41 5.35
N VAL A 129 -4.20 -5.75 4.52
CA VAL A 129 -3.99 -7.13 4.07
C VAL A 129 -3.47 -8.03 5.18
N LYS A 130 -2.49 -7.58 5.98
CA LYS A 130 -1.90 -8.40 7.04
C LYS A 130 -2.90 -8.71 8.15
N GLU A 131 -3.56 -7.68 8.69
CA GLU A 131 -4.48 -7.86 9.81
C GLU A 131 -5.77 -8.59 9.38
N ALA A 132 -6.25 -8.43 8.13
CA ALA A 132 -7.40 -9.19 7.64
C ALA A 132 -7.10 -10.66 7.31
N SER A 133 -5.83 -11.02 7.11
CA SER A 133 -5.42 -12.42 6.88
C SER A 133 -5.26 -13.19 8.19
N ASP A 134 -4.95 -12.51 9.29
CA ASP A 134 -4.81 -13.11 10.61
C ASP A 134 -6.17 -13.47 11.27
N GLU A 135 -7.29 -12.98 10.71
CA GLU A 135 -8.66 -13.24 11.21
C GLU A 135 -9.38 -14.42 10.51
N GLN A 136 -8.75 -15.09 9.53
CA GLN A 136 -9.30 -16.25 8.80
C GLN A 136 -8.74 -17.58 9.30
#